data_AF-K5ZFQ0-F1
#
_entry.id   AF-K5ZFQ0-F1
#
_cell.length_a   1.000
_cell.length_b   1.000
_cell.length_c   1.000
_cell.angle_alpha   90.00
_cell.angle_beta   90.00
_cell.angle_gamma   90.00
#
_symmetry.space_group_name_H-M   'P 1'
#
loop_
_entity.id
_entity.type
_entity.pdbx_description
1 polymer ?
#
loop_
_entity_poly.entity_id
_entity_poly.type
_entity_poly.pdbx_seq_one_letter_code
_entity_poly.pdbx_strand_id
1 'polypeptide(L)'
;ACAQAARLEWLEMSTVAGHDALSLLSICPVGLMFVPSIGGITHNEAEDTAAPDLAAGFEVALRAATGLCQAKAVPEAALALHA
;
A
#
# COMPACT_ATOMS: atom_id res chain seq x y z
N ALA A 1 5.76 3.89 -7.49
CA ALA A 1 5.51 3.21 -8.79
C ALA A 1 4.02 2.93 -9.02
N CYS A 2 3.37 2.04 -8.27
CA CYS A 2 1.98 1.64 -8.56
C CYS A 2 0.96 2.80 -8.50
N ALA A 3 1.01 3.65 -7.46
CA ALA A 3 0.15 4.84 -7.36
C ALA A 3 0.38 5.83 -8.50
N GLN A 4 1.64 6.07 -8.87
CA GLN A 4 2.00 6.90 -10.01
C GLN A 4 1.48 6.33 -11.34
N ALA A 5 1.57 5.01 -11.55
CA ALA A 5 1.04 4.34 -12.74
C ALA A 5 -0.51 4.38 -12.80
N ALA A 6 -1.17 4.43 -11.64
CA ALA A 6 -2.60 4.66 -11.50
C ALA A 6 -2.98 6.15 -11.57
N ARG A 7 -2.01 7.07 -11.68
CA ARG A 7 -2.19 8.53 -11.67
C ARG A 7 -2.93 9.03 -10.43
N LEU A 8 -2.67 8.40 -9.30
CA LEU A 8 -3.17 8.81 -7.99
C LEU A 8 -2.17 9.75 -7.33
N GLU A 9 -2.68 10.71 -6.55
CA GLU A 9 -1.85 11.49 -5.64
C GLU A 9 -1.40 10.60 -4.48
N TRP A 10 -0.16 10.77 -4.05
CA TRP A 10 0.44 9.99 -2.97
C TRP A 10 1.53 10.80 -2.29
N LEU A 11 1.86 10.40 -1.07
CA LEU A 11 2.98 10.92 -0.30
C LEU A 11 3.68 9.77 0.44
N GLU A 12 4.95 9.98 0.77
CA GLU A 12 5.68 9.04 1.64
C GLU A 12 5.35 9.32 3.10
N MET A 13 5.13 8.25 3.87
CA MET A 13 4.85 8.36 5.30
C MET A 13 5.46 7.19 6.08
N SER A 14 5.86 7.48 7.31
CA SER A 14 6.19 6.46 8.31
C SER A 14 4.93 6.01 9.02
N THR A 15 4.80 4.71 9.28
CA THR A 15 3.77 4.24 10.20
C THR A 15 4.13 4.56 11.64
N VAL A 16 3.14 5.01 12.42
CA VAL A 16 3.22 5.18 13.87
C VAL A 16 2.52 4.05 14.62
N ALA A 17 1.78 3.21 13.90
CA ALA A 17 1.00 2.09 14.44
C ALA A 17 1.74 0.76 14.24
N GLY A 18 1.43 -0.21 15.11
CA GLY A 18 1.88 -1.58 14.92
C GLY A 18 1.18 -2.21 13.71
N HIS A 19 1.95 -2.88 12.87
CA HIS A 19 1.46 -3.72 11.77
C HIS A 19 2.23 -5.03 11.75
N ASP A 20 1.58 -6.13 11.37
CA ASP A 20 2.22 -7.44 11.26
C ASP A 20 3.43 -7.42 10.32
N ALA A 21 3.39 -6.56 9.28
CA ALA A 21 4.51 -6.36 8.36
C ALA A 21 5.81 -5.93 9.06
N LEU A 22 5.72 -5.20 10.18
CA LEU A 22 6.90 -4.78 10.94
C LEU A 22 7.64 -5.98 11.55
N SER A 23 6.90 -7.00 11.98
CA SER A 23 7.49 -8.25 12.51
C SER A 23 8.23 -9.05 11.43
N LEU A 24 7.98 -8.78 10.15
CA LEU A 24 8.59 -9.49 9.02
C LEU A 24 9.81 -8.75 8.43
N LEU A 25 10.15 -7.54 8.92
CA LEU A 25 11.24 -6.71 8.38
C LEU A 25 12.60 -7.42 8.28
N SER A 26 12.89 -8.37 9.19
CA SER A 26 14.15 -9.14 9.19
C SER A 26 14.12 -10.42 8.36
N ILE A 27 12.96 -10.78 7.81
CA ILE A 27 12.72 -12.07 7.14
C ILE A 27 12.59 -11.89 5.64
N CYS A 28 11.88 -10.85 5.20
CA CYS A 28 11.65 -10.59 3.78
C CYS A 28 11.43 -9.09 3.50
N PRO A 29 11.53 -8.67 2.22
CA PRO A 29 11.11 -7.33 1.84
C PRO A 29 9.63 -7.11 2.15
N VAL A 30 9.33 -5.99 2.81
CA VAL A 30 7.96 -5.59 3.16
C VAL A 30 7.70 -4.16 2.75
N GLY A 31 6.44 -3.87 2.45
CA GLY A 31 5.95 -2.52 2.17
C GLY A 31 4.58 -2.35 2.80
N LEU A 32 4.31 -1.16 3.31
CA LEU A 32 2.98 -0.74 3.74
C LEU A 32 2.47 0.30 2.75
N MET A 33 1.15 0.31 2.57
CA MET A 33 0.45 1.37 1.87
C MET A 33 -0.80 1.71 2.66
N PHE A 34 -1.15 2.98 2.63
CA PHE A 34 -2.24 3.54 3.42
C PHE A 34 -3.25 4.24 2.51
N VAL A 35 -4.49 4.26 2.97
CA VAL A 35 -5.57 5.12 2.46
C VAL A 35 -6.06 6.01 3.59
N PRO A 36 -6.62 7.20 3.31
CA PRO A 36 -7.07 8.11 4.35
C PRO A 36 -8.29 7.58 5.12
N SER A 37 -8.24 7.57 6.45
CA SER A 37 -9.45 7.44 7.28
C SER A 37 -10.11 8.81 7.45
N ILE A 38 -11.45 8.85 7.38
CA ILE A 38 -12.23 10.08 7.53
C ILE A 38 -11.97 10.68 8.91
N GLY A 39 -11.46 11.91 8.93
CA GLY A 39 -11.10 12.61 10.18
C GLY A 39 -9.92 11.98 10.94
N GLY A 40 -9.20 11.02 10.36
CA GLY A 40 -8.10 10.31 11.03
C GLY A 40 -8.54 9.47 12.23
N ILE A 41 -9.82 9.10 12.29
CA ILE A 41 -10.38 8.28 13.37
C ILE A 41 -9.94 6.83 13.18
N THR A 42 -9.51 6.19 14.27
CA THR A 42 -9.17 4.77 14.31
C THR A 42 -9.53 4.15 15.67
N HIS A 43 -9.73 2.83 15.73
CA HIS A 43 -10.13 2.10 16.94
C HIS A 43 -11.43 2.62 17.56
N ASN A 44 -12.37 3.01 16.69
CA ASN A 44 -13.65 3.60 17.07
C ASN A 44 -14.74 3.15 16.09
N GLU A 45 -15.99 3.02 16.55
CA GLU A 45 -17.11 2.61 15.68
C GLU A 45 -17.43 3.61 14.56
N ALA A 46 -16.96 4.86 14.69
CA ALA A 46 -17.04 5.89 13.65
C ALA A 46 -15.85 5.88 12.67
N GLU A 47 -14.91 4.94 12.80
CA GLU A 47 -13.83 4.74 11.82
C GLU A 47 -14.44 4.38 10.47
N ASP A 48 -14.12 5.20 9.45
CA ASP A 48 -14.61 5.02 8.10
C ASP A 48 -13.57 5.52 7.08
N THR A 49 -13.64 5.02 5.85
CA THR A 49 -12.79 5.40 4.72
C THR A 49 -13.69 5.64 3.52
N ALA A 50 -13.49 6.75 2.81
CA ALA A 50 -14.35 7.07 1.68
C ALA A 50 -14.20 6.01 0.57
N ALA A 51 -15.31 5.65 -0.07
CA ALA A 51 -15.31 4.64 -1.14
C ALA A 51 -14.29 4.90 -2.27
N PRO A 52 -14.05 6.15 -2.73
CA PRO A 52 -13.00 6.42 -3.71
C PRO A 52 -11.59 6.11 -3.20
N ASP A 53 -11.32 6.36 -1.92
CA ASP A 53 -10.03 6.07 -1.30
C ASP A 53 -9.81 4.56 -1.16
N LEU A 54 -10.85 3.80 -0.79
CA LEU A 54 -10.82 2.34 -0.79
C LEU A 54 -10.54 1.78 -2.19
N ALA A 55 -11.20 2.31 -3.21
CA ALA A 55 -11.00 1.89 -4.59
C ALA A 55 -9.57 2.20 -5.09
N ALA A 56 -9.05 3.39 -4.78
CA ALA A 56 -7.68 3.79 -5.08
C ALA A 56 -6.67 2.88 -4.38
N GLY A 57 -6.87 2.59 -3.09
CA GLY A 57 -6.06 1.64 -2.34
C GLY A 57 -6.08 0.25 -2.98
N PHE A 58 -7.27 -0.26 -3.31
CA PHE A 58 -7.39 -1.57 -3.95
C PHE A 58 -6.66 -1.64 -5.28
N GLU A 59 -6.77 -0.61 -6.14
CA GLU A 59 -6.04 -0.56 -7.41
C GLU A 59 -4.52 -0.63 -7.20
N VAL A 60 -4.00 0.13 -6.24
CA VAL A 60 -2.55 0.13 -5.91
C VAL A 60 -2.11 -1.23 -5.38
N ALA A 61 -2.88 -1.85 -4.47
CA ALA A 61 -2.58 -3.17 -3.92
C ALA A 61 -2.57 -4.24 -5.02
N LEU A 62 -3.58 -4.23 -5.89
CA LEU A 62 -3.69 -5.20 -6.96
C LEU A 62 -2.53 -5.10 -7.95
N ARG A 63 -2.15 -3.88 -8.34
CA ARG A 63 -0.98 -3.64 -9.21
C ARG A 63 0.32 -4.13 -8.55
N ALA A 64 0.54 -3.78 -7.28
CA ALA A 64 1.74 -4.19 -6.54
C ALA A 64 1.83 -5.72 -6.40
N ALA A 65 0.74 -6.37 -5.99
CA ALA A 65 0.69 -7.82 -5.84
C ALA A 65 0.91 -8.53 -7.18
N THR A 66 0.27 -8.05 -8.25
CA THR A 66 0.44 -8.62 -9.59
C THR A 66 1.88 -8.49 -10.09
N GLY A 67 2.48 -7.30 -9.93
CA GLY A 67 3.86 -7.04 -10.32
C GLY A 67 4.84 -7.92 -9.54
N LEU A 68 4.65 -8.08 -8.22
CA LEU A 68 5.46 -8.98 -7.40
C LEU A 68 5.31 -10.45 -7.82
N CYS A 69 4.09 -10.92 -8.14
CA CYS A 69 3.89 -12.27 -8.65
C CYS A 69 4.62 -12.50 -9.98
N GLN A 70 4.53 -11.55 -10.92
CA GLN A 70 5.21 -11.62 -12.22
C GLN A 70 6.74 -11.58 -12.08
N ALA A 71 7.23 -10.81 -11.11
CA ALA A 71 8.64 -10.68 -10.80
C ALA A 71 9.20 -11.79 -9.89
N LYS A 72 8.44 -12.87 -9.64
CA LYS A 72 8.84 -13.97 -8.75
C LYS A 72 9.23 -13.49 -7.34
N ALA A 73 8.46 -12.54 -6.81
CA ALA A 73 8.65 -11.91 -5.51
C ALA A 73 9.97 -11.13 -5.33
N VAL A 74 10.59 -10.68 -6.43
CA VAL A 74 11.74 -9.76 -6.39
C VAL A 74 11.25 -8.31 -6.55
N PRO A 75 11.26 -7.47 -5.49
CA PRO A 75 10.68 -6.13 -5.54
C PRO A 75 11.32 -5.20 -6.58
N GLU A 76 12.64 -5.26 -6.73
CA GLU A 76 13.38 -4.43 -7.70
C GLU A 76 12.95 -4.75 -9.14
N ALA A 77 12.72 -6.02 -9.44
CA ALA A 77 12.21 -6.45 -10.74
C ALA A 77 10.73 -6.07 -10.93
N ALA A 78 9.92 -6.10 -9.87
CA ALA A 78 8.52 -5.66 -9.92
C ALA A 78 8.40 -4.16 -10.20
N LEU A 79 9.29 -3.33 -9.64
CA LEU A 79 9.33 -1.89 -9.91
C LEU A 79 9.62 -1.58 -11.38
N ALA A 80 10.45 -2.39 -12.05
CA ALA A 80 10.77 -2.23 -13.45
C ALA A 80 9.60 -2.54 -14.41
N LEU A 81 8.56 -3.26 -13.96
CA LEU A 81 7.35 -3.55 -14.75
C LEU A 81 6.40 -2.35 -14.88
N HIS A 82 6.62 -1.32 -14.06
CA HIS A 82 5.78 -0.12 -13.99
C HIS A 82 6.52 1.16 -14.41
N ALA A 83 7.76 1.04 -14.90
CA ALA A 83 8.54 2.09 -15.54
C ALA A 83 8.17 2.19 -17.04
#